data_AF-M0M0Z0-F1
#
_entry.id   AF-M0M0Z0-F1
#
_cell.length_a   1.000
_cell.length_b   1.000
_cell.length_c   1.000
_cell.angle_alpha   90.00
_cell.angle_beta   90.00
_cell.angle_gamma   90.00
#
_symmetry.space_group_name_H-M   'P 1'
#
loop_
_entity.id
_entity.type
_entity.pdbx_description
1 polymer ?
#
loop_
_entity_poly.entity_id
_entity_poly.type
_entity_poly.pdbx_seq_one_letter_code
_entity_poly.pdbx_strand_id
1 'polypeptide(L)'
;MSERTYTDDANATAEAAAGLASPIGRLVSVALPARERSIPAALCTVAGEVAAMADRGVDPDVSPVQVTEPLIEAVVSLEGYLRIRRQLVHGDSSAGMGCPRDDDARRNPGSGRRIGDRDGDRERERDAAVLASDYLHAAAYAAAGETPVPAGRGLELYRVLASGSTALSHEFLERSLGTSDLDGGDAESLPPATVAGVAADLGATALGATEEIRAALETYSRSLAAAVVARSGETTDTDASDEVGASARPIGVDLRRTVVRVLSATDGIRLPAEQSTSTVVPGAEPANSDGECHLERAREAVAALERAVDPEVTAASTASASASASASEARDDPRIRGDLESPLVRLERATRVPFGTGNGNP
;
A
#
# COMPACT_ATOMS: atom_id res chain seq x y z
N MET A 1 -31.82 12.99 -11.88
CA MET A 1 -30.48 12.75 -11.32
C MET A 1 -30.66 11.82 -10.15
N SER A 2 -30.30 10.54 -10.31
CA SER A 2 -30.35 9.59 -9.21
C SER A 2 -29.06 9.73 -8.44
N GLU A 3 -29.13 10.25 -7.21
CA GLU A 3 -28.02 10.20 -6.28
C GLU A 3 -27.73 8.72 -5.99
N ARG A 4 -26.57 8.22 -6.43
CA ARG A 4 -26.03 6.95 -5.93
C ARG A 4 -25.81 7.16 -4.44
N THR A 5 -26.73 6.66 -3.62
CA THR A 5 -26.49 6.47 -2.21
C THR A 5 -25.32 5.50 -2.14
N TYR A 6 -24.15 6.01 -1.78
CA TYR A 6 -22.95 5.21 -1.55
C TYR A 6 -23.30 4.32 -0.36
N THR A 7 -23.70 3.09 -0.62
CA THR A 7 -23.80 2.06 0.41
C THR A 7 -22.40 1.92 0.96
N ASP A 8 -22.24 2.23 2.24
CA ASP A 8 -21.01 2.02 2.98
C ASP A 8 -20.54 0.60 2.66
N ASP A 9 -19.41 0.49 1.95
CA ASP A 9 -18.77 -0.79 1.62
C ASP A 9 -18.25 -1.37 2.93
N ALA A 10 -19.18 -1.91 3.72
CA ALA A 10 -18.89 -2.63 4.94
C ALA A 10 -17.97 -3.78 4.54
N ASN A 11 -16.75 -3.75 5.06
CA ASN A 11 -15.78 -4.79 4.81
C ASN A 11 -16.36 -6.10 5.35
N ALA A 12 -16.49 -7.15 4.53
CA ALA A 12 -17.13 -8.41 4.96
C ALA A 12 -16.43 -9.00 6.20
N THR A 13 -15.12 -8.81 6.34
CA THR A 13 -14.34 -9.12 7.54
C THR A 13 -14.85 -8.41 8.80
N ALA A 14 -15.27 -7.14 8.68
CA ALA A 14 -15.83 -6.37 9.79
C ALA A 14 -17.24 -6.84 10.17
N GLU A 15 -18.05 -7.28 9.19
CA GLU A 15 -19.35 -7.89 9.46
C GLU A 15 -19.20 -9.26 10.14
N ALA A 16 -18.27 -10.09 9.65
CA ALA A 16 -17.94 -11.37 10.27
C ALA A 16 -17.42 -11.20 11.71
N ALA A 17 -16.75 -10.08 12.00
CA ALA A 17 -16.27 -9.76 13.34
C ALA A 17 -17.41 -9.48 14.36
N ALA A 18 -18.66 -9.29 13.92
CA ALA A 18 -19.81 -9.12 14.81
C ALA A 18 -20.09 -10.36 15.68
N GLY A 19 -19.61 -11.54 15.27
CA GLY A 19 -19.68 -12.78 16.06
C GLY A 19 -18.58 -12.93 17.11
N LEU A 20 -17.58 -12.04 17.14
CA LEU A 20 -16.45 -12.12 18.07
C LEU A 20 -16.82 -11.56 19.45
N ALA A 21 -16.04 -11.94 20.48
CA ALA A 21 -16.13 -11.32 21.79
C ALA A 21 -15.91 -9.80 21.68
N SER A 22 -16.71 -9.00 22.41
CA SER A 22 -16.76 -7.55 22.26
C SER A 22 -15.38 -6.83 22.22
N PRO A 23 -14.40 -7.18 23.08
CA PRO A 23 -13.07 -6.56 23.02
C PRO A 23 -12.32 -6.85 21.71
N ILE A 24 -12.41 -8.08 21.21
CA ILE A 24 -11.74 -8.53 19.98
C ILE A 24 -12.41 -7.88 18.77
N GLY A 25 -13.74 -7.94 18.67
CA GLY A 25 -14.48 -7.34 17.56
C GLY A 25 -14.26 -5.83 17.45
N ARG A 26 -14.16 -5.12 18.58
CA ARG A 26 -13.81 -3.69 18.61
C ARG A 26 -12.41 -3.43 18.05
N LEU A 27 -11.40 -4.20 18.48
CA LEU A 27 -10.03 -4.05 18.00
C LEU A 27 -9.94 -4.32 16.49
N VAL A 28 -10.62 -5.36 16.00
CA VAL A 28 -10.71 -5.66 14.56
C VAL A 28 -11.32 -4.50 13.79
N SER A 29 -12.47 -3.98 14.23
CA SER A 29 -13.15 -2.86 13.58
C SER A 29 -12.31 -1.59 13.52
N VAL A 30 -11.57 -1.27 14.60
CA VAL A 30 -10.69 -0.09 14.65
C VAL A 30 -9.44 -0.28 13.79
N ALA A 31 -8.90 -1.50 13.72
CA ALA A 31 -7.67 -1.78 12.98
C ALA A 31 -7.87 -1.76 11.46
N LEU A 32 -9.04 -2.18 10.97
CA LEU A 32 -9.32 -2.27 9.54
C LEU A 32 -9.44 -0.87 8.90
N PRO A 33 -8.58 -0.53 7.91
CA PRO A 33 -8.80 0.66 7.11
C PRO A 33 -10.05 0.54 6.25
N ALA A 34 -10.68 1.68 5.98
CA ALA A 34 -11.59 1.79 4.85
C ALA A 34 -10.81 1.45 3.56
N ARG A 35 -11.39 0.62 2.70
CA ARG A 35 -10.76 0.11 1.45
C ARG A 35 -10.19 1.25 0.60
N GLU A 36 -10.95 2.33 0.43
CA GLU A 36 -10.54 3.50 -0.34
C GLU A 36 -9.31 4.25 0.21
N ARG A 37 -8.96 4.01 1.48
CA ARG A 37 -7.83 4.65 2.17
C ARG A 37 -6.62 3.72 2.29
N SER A 38 -6.75 2.46 1.89
CA SER A 38 -5.65 1.50 1.91
C SER A 38 -4.83 1.61 0.62
N ILE A 39 -3.59 2.12 0.75
CA ILE A 39 -2.65 2.16 -0.38
C ILE A 39 -2.38 0.75 -0.91
N PRO A 40 -2.10 -0.26 -0.06
CA PRO A 40 -1.88 -1.61 -0.55
C PRO A 40 -3.07 -2.18 -1.33
N ALA A 41 -4.31 -1.93 -0.88
CA ALA A 41 -5.51 -2.37 -1.61
C ALA A 41 -5.63 -1.73 -3.00
N ALA A 42 -5.34 -0.43 -3.11
CA ALA A 42 -5.32 0.27 -4.39
C ALA A 42 -4.24 -0.31 -5.32
N LEU A 43 -3.04 -0.58 -4.81
CA LEU A 43 -1.94 -1.17 -5.57
C LEU A 43 -2.24 -2.61 -6.01
N CYS A 44 -2.94 -3.40 -5.19
CA CYS A 44 -3.44 -4.72 -5.57
C CYS A 44 -4.37 -4.65 -6.78
N THR A 45 -5.33 -3.71 -6.74
CA THR A 45 -6.29 -3.49 -7.83
C THR A 45 -5.58 -3.11 -9.12
N VAL A 46 -4.70 -2.10 -9.05
CA VAL A 46 -3.92 -1.61 -10.20
C VAL A 46 -3.05 -2.71 -10.79
N ALA A 47 -2.37 -3.49 -9.95
CA ALA A 47 -1.54 -4.59 -10.41
C ALA A 47 -2.35 -5.66 -11.14
N GLY A 48 -3.55 -5.96 -10.65
CA GLY A 48 -4.50 -6.83 -11.34
C GLY A 48 -4.93 -6.28 -12.70
N GLU A 49 -5.30 -5.00 -12.77
CA GLU A 49 -5.68 -4.36 -14.03
C GLU A 49 -4.54 -4.40 -15.08
N VAL A 50 -3.31 -4.10 -14.66
CA VAL A 50 -2.12 -4.19 -15.53
C VAL A 50 -1.89 -5.62 -16.02
N ALA A 51 -2.04 -6.61 -15.14
CA ALA A 51 -1.91 -8.03 -15.49
C ALA A 51 -2.95 -8.48 -16.52
N ALA A 52 -4.23 -8.13 -16.32
CA ALA A 52 -5.30 -8.45 -17.26
C ALA A 52 -5.10 -7.80 -18.65
N MET A 53 -4.43 -6.65 -18.72
CA MET A 53 -4.12 -6.00 -19.99
C MET A 53 -2.95 -6.67 -20.72
N ALA A 54 -1.99 -7.18 -19.96
CA ALA A 54 -0.81 -7.83 -20.52
C ALA A 54 -1.12 -9.24 -21.04
N ASP A 55 -2.00 -9.98 -20.35
CA ASP A 55 -2.39 -11.32 -20.76
C ASP A 55 -3.60 -11.29 -21.70
N ARG A 56 -3.33 -11.33 -23.02
CA ARG A 56 -4.37 -11.44 -24.06
C ARG A 56 -5.09 -12.79 -24.06
N GLY A 57 -4.63 -13.75 -23.24
CA GLY A 57 -5.18 -15.10 -23.13
C GLY A 57 -6.16 -15.29 -21.97
N VAL A 58 -6.42 -14.25 -21.16
CA VAL A 58 -7.40 -14.35 -20.07
C VAL A 58 -8.78 -14.64 -20.65
N ASP A 59 -9.46 -15.61 -20.06
CA ASP A 59 -10.85 -15.94 -20.38
C ASP A 59 -11.71 -14.68 -20.24
N PRO A 60 -12.33 -14.18 -21.33
CA PRO A 60 -13.13 -12.95 -21.29
C PRO A 60 -14.33 -13.04 -20.35
N ASP A 61 -14.73 -14.26 -19.95
CA ASP A 61 -15.83 -14.48 -19.02
C ASP A 61 -15.45 -14.19 -17.55
N VAL A 62 -14.14 -14.12 -17.23
CA VAL A 62 -13.67 -13.83 -15.87
C VAL A 62 -13.55 -12.32 -15.68
N SER A 63 -14.47 -11.74 -14.91
CA SER A 63 -14.41 -10.32 -14.55
C SER A 63 -13.21 -10.03 -13.63
N PRO A 64 -12.27 -9.14 -14.00
CA PRO A 64 -11.14 -8.79 -13.15
C PRO A 64 -11.57 -8.32 -11.76
N VAL A 65 -12.68 -7.58 -11.68
CA VAL A 65 -13.25 -7.08 -10.43
C VAL A 65 -13.63 -8.23 -9.49
N GLN A 66 -14.24 -9.30 -10.01
CA GLN A 66 -14.63 -10.46 -9.20
C GLN A 66 -13.41 -11.22 -8.66
N VAL A 67 -12.29 -11.19 -9.39
CA VAL A 67 -11.03 -11.81 -8.97
C VAL A 67 -10.32 -10.94 -7.92
N THR A 68 -10.31 -9.63 -8.09
CA THR A 68 -9.57 -8.73 -7.18
C THR A 68 -10.29 -8.45 -5.87
N GLU A 69 -11.62 -8.55 -5.83
CA GLU A 69 -12.42 -8.19 -4.65
C GLU A 69 -12.03 -8.98 -3.37
N PRO A 70 -11.91 -10.33 -3.39
CA PRO A 70 -11.45 -11.08 -2.22
C PRO A 70 -9.99 -10.78 -1.85
N LEU A 71 -9.16 -10.39 -2.82
CA LEU A 71 -7.77 -10.02 -2.57
C LEU A 71 -7.63 -8.65 -1.92
N ILE A 72 -8.50 -7.70 -2.27
CA ILE A 72 -8.60 -6.42 -1.57
C ILE A 72 -8.94 -6.68 -0.10
N GLU A 73 -9.90 -7.56 0.17
CA GLU A 73 -10.24 -7.97 1.54
C GLU A 73 -9.06 -8.65 2.26
N ALA A 74 -8.33 -9.52 1.56
CA ALA A 74 -7.14 -10.16 2.11
C ALA A 74 -6.06 -9.14 2.50
N VAL A 75 -5.80 -8.17 1.62
CA VAL A 75 -4.80 -7.11 1.82
C VAL A 75 -5.20 -6.17 2.95
N VAL A 76 -6.47 -5.76 3.04
CA VAL A 76 -6.98 -4.90 4.12
C VAL A 76 -6.93 -5.62 5.47
N SER A 77 -7.24 -6.92 5.49
CA SER A 77 -7.11 -7.75 6.70
C SER A 77 -5.65 -7.88 7.14
N LEU A 78 -4.73 -8.10 6.20
CA LEU A 78 -3.30 -8.13 6.47
C LEU A 78 -2.81 -6.77 7.02
N GLU A 79 -3.26 -5.65 6.44
CA GLU A 79 -2.92 -4.31 6.94
C GLU A 79 -3.42 -4.09 8.38
N GLY A 80 -4.65 -4.52 8.69
CA GLY A 80 -5.21 -4.47 10.04
C GLY A 80 -4.40 -5.32 11.03
N TYR A 81 -4.02 -6.54 10.65
CA TYR A 81 -3.12 -7.41 11.44
C TYR A 81 -1.83 -6.67 11.81
N LEU A 82 -1.19 -6.01 10.85
CA LEU A 82 0.08 -5.30 11.06
C LEU A 82 -0.05 -4.10 11.98
N ARG A 83 -1.17 -3.36 11.91
CA ARG A 83 -1.44 -2.25 12.82
C ARG A 83 -1.50 -2.71 14.27
N ILE A 84 -2.24 -3.80 14.53
CA ILE A 84 -2.34 -4.35 15.88
C ILE A 84 -0.98 -4.89 16.35
N ARG A 85 -0.26 -5.65 15.52
CA ARG A 85 1.08 -6.19 15.88
C ARG A 85 2.08 -5.10 16.16
N ARG A 86 2.08 -4.02 15.37
CA ARG A 86 2.93 -2.86 15.64
C ARG A 86 2.60 -2.24 16.99
N GLN A 87 1.33 -2.01 17.29
CA GLN A 87 0.92 -1.45 18.58
C GLN A 87 1.31 -2.34 19.76
N LEU A 88 1.27 -3.67 19.59
CA LEU A 88 1.76 -4.62 20.59
C LEU A 88 3.27 -4.53 20.83
N VAL A 89 4.07 -4.28 19.79
CA VAL A 89 5.54 -4.13 19.91
C VAL A 89 5.93 -2.81 20.58
N HIS A 90 5.21 -1.71 20.30
CA HIS A 90 5.49 -0.38 20.84
C HIS A 90 4.70 -0.09 22.14
N GLY A 91 3.94 -1.08 22.63
CA GLY A 91 2.78 -0.94 23.50
C GLY A 91 3.01 -0.64 24.98
N ASP A 92 4.24 -0.32 25.43
CA ASP A 92 4.41 0.23 26.78
C ASP A 92 3.72 1.61 26.94
N SER A 93 3.35 2.26 25.83
CA SER A 93 2.59 3.52 25.81
C SER A 93 1.08 3.29 25.66
N SER A 94 0.44 2.74 26.70
CA SER A 94 -1.01 2.52 26.88
C SER A 94 -1.95 3.75 26.75
N ALA A 95 -1.50 4.87 26.16
CA ALA A 95 -2.28 6.09 26.01
C ALA A 95 -3.02 6.20 24.66
N GLY A 96 -2.59 5.48 23.61
CA GLY A 96 -3.04 5.74 22.24
C GLY A 96 -4.27 4.95 21.76
N MET A 97 -4.56 3.81 22.36
CA MET A 97 -5.73 3.00 21.97
C MET A 97 -6.94 3.44 22.78
N GLY A 98 -7.40 4.65 22.46
CA GLY A 98 -8.57 5.26 23.10
C GLY A 98 -9.79 4.37 22.95
N CYS A 99 -10.01 3.47 23.91
CA CYS A 99 -11.34 3.43 24.48
C CYS A 99 -11.58 4.88 24.94
N PRO A 100 -12.60 5.58 24.39
CA PRO A 100 -13.01 6.85 24.94
C PRO A 100 -13.14 6.61 26.44
N ARG A 101 -12.27 7.24 27.23
CA ARG A 101 -12.50 7.25 28.67
C ARG A 101 -13.86 7.90 28.77
N ASP A 102 -14.83 7.19 29.33
CA ASP A 102 -16.10 7.77 29.74
C ASP A 102 -15.77 8.86 30.77
N ASP A 103 -15.38 10.04 30.28
CA ASP A 103 -14.89 11.17 31.07
C ASP A 103 -16.02 11.76 31.94
N ASP A 104 -17.25 11.26 31.79
CA ASP A 104 -18.40 11.56 32.63
C ASP A 104 -18.29 10.97 34.06
N ALA A 105 -17.32 10.10 34.36
CA ALA A 105 -17.12 9.56 35.71
C ALA A 105 -16.29 10.46 36.66
N ARG A 106 -15.94 11.70 36.28
CA ARG A 106 -15.06 12.62 37.03
C ARG A 106 -15.63 13.21 38.35
N ARG A 107 -16.64 12.63 38.97
CA ARG A 107 -17.19 13.13 40.26
C ARG A 107 -17.36 12.07 41.34
N ASN A 108 -16.44 11.12 41.49
CA ASN A 108 -16.40 10.35 42.73
C ASN A 108 -14.98 10.01 43.21
N PRO A 109 -14.33 10.89 44.00
CA PRO A 109 -12.99 10.66 44.54
C PRO A 109 -12.93 9.63 45.70
N GLY A 110 -14.01 8.88 45.96
CA GLY A 110 -14.13 8.03 47.15
C GLY A 110 -13.85 6.53 46.97
N SER A 111 -13.77 5.99 45.75
CA SER A 111 -13.57 4.55 45.58
C SER A 111 -12.08 4.21 45.55
N GLY A 112 -11.53 3.80 46.70
CA GLY A 112 -10.18 3.24 46.83
C GLY A 112 -10.01 1.92 46.07
N ARG A 113 -10.03 1.99 44.73
CA ARG A 113 -9.78 0.86 43.84
C ARG A 113 -8.31 0.47 44.00
N ARG A 114 -8.08 -0.78 44.42
CA ARG A 114 -6.75 -1.30 44.74
C ARG A 114 -5.89 -1.27 43.49
N ILE A 115 -4.64 -0.85 43.65
CA ILE A 115 -3.63 -0.72 42.59
C ILE A 115 -3.38 -2.04 41.82
N GLY A 116 -3.79 -3.20 42.37
CA GLY A 116 -3.62 -4.51 41.74
C GLY A 116 -4.60 -4.87 40.61
N ASP A 117 -5.70 -4.14 40.39
CA ASP A 117 -6.64 -4.47 39.30
C ASP A 117 -6.14 -3.99 37.92
N ARG A 118 -5.21 -3.03 37.89
CA ARG A 118 -4.78 -2.36 36.66
C ARG A 118 -3.90 -3.22 35.76
N ASP A 119 -3.14 -4.13 36.35
CA ASP A 119 -2.25 -5.02 35.59
C ASP A 119 -3.03 -6.16 34.93
N GLY A 120 -4.08 -6.66 35.59
CA GLY A 120 -4.97 -7.67 35.01
C GLY A 120 -5.78 -7.16 33.81
N ASP A 121 -6.17 -5.88 33.81
CA ASP A 121 -6.86 -5.27 32.66
C ASP A 121 -5.91 -5.14 31.45
N ARG A 122 -4.64 -4.78 31.67
CA ARG A 122 -3.63 -4.70 30.60
C ARG A 122 -3.31 -6.04 29.97
N GLU A 123 -3.18 -7.09 30.77
CA GLU A 123 -2.95 -8.45 30.27
C GLU A 123 -4.12 -8.89 29.39
N ARG A 124 -5.37 -8.63 29.80
CA ARG A 124 -6.56 -8.95 29.01
C ARG A 124 -6.64 -8.15 27.71
N GLU A 125 -6.28 -6.87 27.72
CA GLU A 125 -6.21 -6.04 26.52
C GLU A 125 -5.15 -6.56 25.54
N ARG A 126 -3.98 -6.93 26.05
CA ARG A 126 -2.90 -7.53 25.27
C ARG A 126 -3.34 -8.85 24.64
N ASP A 127 -3.96 -9.73 25.41
CA ASP A 127 -4.48 -11.02 24.92
C ASP A 127 -5.55 -10.81 23.84
N ALA A 128 -6.48 -9.87 24.06
CA ALA A 128 -7.49 -9.52 23.07
C ALA A 128 -6.87 -8.99 21.76
N ALA A 129 -5.81 -8.17 21.86
CA ALA A 129 -5.09 -7.68 20.69
C ALA A 129 -4.33 -8.79 19.96
N VAL A 130 -3.69 -9.72 20.67
CA VAL A 130 -3.07 -10.90 20.04
C VAL A 130 -4.12 -11.70 19.27
N LEU A 131 -5.24 -12.03 19.91
CA LEU A 131 -6.33 -12.78 19.26
C LEU A 131 -6.96 -12.03 18.08
N ALA A 132 -7.16 -10.71 18.19
CA ALA A 132 -7.67 -9.89 17.10
C ALA A 132 -6.70 -9.87 15.90
N SER A 133 -5.40 -9.79 16.16
CA SER A 133 -4.39 -9.85 15.10
C SER A 133 -4.36 -11.23 14.42
N ASP A 134 -4.43 -12.33 15.18
CA ASP A 134 -4.44 -13.68 14.62
C ASP A 134 -5.71 -13.94 13.79
N TYR A 135 -6.85 -13.43 14.25
CA TYR A 135 -8.09 -13.45 13.47
C TYR A 135 -7.92 -12.74 12.13
N LEU A 136 -7.36 -11.52 12.11
CA LEU A 136 -7.14 -10.76 10.87
C LEU A 136 -6.13 -11.44 9.93
N HIS A 137 -5.09 -12.07 10.48
CA HIS A 137 -4.15 -12.83 9.67
C HIS A 137 -4.82 -14.05 9.03
N ALA A 138 -5.62 -14.81 9.79
CA ALA A 138 -6.39 -15.93 9.27
C ALA A 138 -7.45 -15.49 8.23
N ALA A 139 -8.13 -14.36 8.47
CA ALA A 139 -9.09 -13.77 7.54
C ALA A 139 -8.43 -13.42 6.20
N ALA A 140 -7.18 -12.95 6.22
CA ALA A 140 -6.45 -12.68 4.99
C ALA A 140 -6.26 -13.94 4.12
N TYR A 141 -5.92 -15.09 4.72
CA TYR A 141 -5.81 -16.36 3.99
C TYR A 141 -7.16 -16.89 3.53
N ALA A 142 -8.22 -16.75 4.34
CA ALA A 142 -9.55 -17.16 3.97
C ALA A 142 -10.04 -16.40 2.72
N ALA A 143 -9.93 -15.07 2.73
CA ALA A 143 -10.31 -14.22 1.60
C ALA A 143 -9.48 -14.52 0.33
N ALA A 144 -8.17 -14.76 0.48
CA ALA A 144 -7.35 -15.22 -0.64
C ALA A 144 -7.79 -16.59 -1.20
N GLY A 145 -8.23 -17.50 -0.33
CA GLY A 145 -8.75 -18.82 -0.72
C GLY A 145 -10.13 -18.79 -1.39
N GLU A 146 -10.91 -17.74 -1.18
CA GLU A 146 -12.21 -17.50 -1.83
C GLU A 146 -12.07 -16.86 -3.22
N THR A 147 -10.86 -16.50 -3.63
CA THR A 147 -10.60 -15.90 -4.94
C THR A 147 -10.96 -16.89 -6.06
N PRO A 148 -11.82 -16.51 -7.04
CA PRO A 148 -12.29 -17.40 -8.10
C PRO A 148 -11.23 -17.62 -9.19
N VAL A 149 -10.13 -18.29 -8.84
CA VAL A 149 -9.02 -18.62 -9.75
C VAL A 149 -8.79 -20.13 -9.85
N PRO A 150 -8.16 -20.61 -10.93
CA PRO A 150 -7.76 -22.02 -11.04
C PRO A 150 -6.91 -22.47 -9.85
N ALA A 151 -7.03 -23.74 -9.44
CA ALA A 151 -6.37 -24.27 -8.24
C ALA A 151 -4.84 -24.05 -8.20
N GLY A 152 -4.16 -24.15 -9.36
CA GLY A 152 -2.73 -23.87 -9.46
C GLY A 152 -2.38 -22.43 -9.05
N ARG A 153 -3.20 -21.48 -9.51
CA ARG A 153 -3.07 -20.05 -9.18
C ARG A 153 -3.48 -19.73 -7.75
N GLY A 154 -4.52 -20.41 -7.22
CA GLY A 154 -4.86 -20.32 -5.79
C GLY A 154 -3.70 -20.72 -4.88
N LEU A 155 -2.93 -21.74 -5.27
CA LEU A 155 -1.73 -22.16 -4.54
C LEU A 155 -0.57 -21.14 -4.67
N GLU A 156 -0.45 -20.47 -5.80
CA GLU A 156 0.49 -19.35 -5.96
C GLU A 156 0.13 -18.15 -5.08
N LEU A 157 -1.14 -17.75 -5.04
CA LEU A 157 -1.63 -16.70 -4.14
C LEU A 157 -1.32 -17.01 -2.68
N TYR A 158 -1.54 -18.26 -2.26
CA TYR A 158 -1.17 -18.71 -0.91
C TYR A 158 0.34 -18.58 -0.65
N ARG A 159 1.19 -18.95 -1.61
CA ARG A 159 2.66 -18.83 -1.49
C ARG A 159 3.09 -17.37 -1.38
N VAL A 160 2.50 -16.47 -2.17
CA VAL A 160 2.77 -15.03 -2.10
C VAL A 160 2.41 -14.50 -0.70
N LEU A 161 1.22 -14.82 -0.20
CA LEU A 161 0.77 -14.37 1.12
C LEU A 161 1.63 -14.95 2.27
N ALA A 162 2.04 -16.22 2.17
CA ALA A 162 2.91 -16.88 3.13
C ALA A 162 4.33 -16.29 3.15
N SER A 163 4.91 -16.06 1.96
CA SER A 163 6.21 -15.39 1.81
C SER A 163 6.17 -13.98 2.37
N GLY A 164 5.14 -13.20 1.99
CA GLY A 164 4.91 -11.85 2.49
C GLY A 164 4.75 -11.80 4.01
N SER A 165 3.94 -12.69 4.58
CA SER A 165 3.77 -12.81 6.04
C SER A 165 5.09 -13.10 6.75
N THR A 166 5.92 -13.98 6.17
CA THR A 166 7.24 -14.33 6.72
C THR A 166 8.17 -13.12 6.70
N ALA A 167 8.25 -12.38 5.59
CA ALA A 167 9.04 -11.16 5.49
C ALA A 167 8.61 -10.12 6.54
N LEU A 168 7.30 -9.90 6.69
CA LEU A 168 6.74 -8.99 7.69
C LEU A 168 7.09 -9.40 9.13
N SER A 169 7.03 -10.71 9.44
CA SER A 169 7.45 -11.23 10.75
C SER A 169 8.93 -10.99 11.02
N HIS A 170 9.80 -11.19 10.03
CA HIS A 170 11.23 -10.88 10.16
C HIS A 170 11.46 -9.40 10.45
N GLU A 171 10.82 -8.51 9.71
CA GLU A 171 10.94 -7.07 9.95
C GLU A 171 10.44 -6.65 11.36
N PHE A 172 9.38 -7.27 11.88
CA PHE A 172 8.96 -7.01 13.25
C PHE A 172 9.96 -7.49 14.28
N LEU A 173 10.57 -8.66 14.06
CA LEU A 173 11.60 -9.18 14.96
C LEU A 173 12.83 -8.29 14.95
N GLU A 174 13.29 -7.86 13.78
CA GLU A 174 14.42 -6.94 13.65
C GLU A 174 14.15 -5.61 14.36
N ARG A 175 12.96 -5.03 14.19
CA ARG A 175 12.54 -3.83 14.93
C ARG A 175 12.44 -4.05 16.44
N SER A 176 11.98 -5.22 16.88
CA SER A 176 11.88 -5.54 18.31
C SER A 176 13.24 -5.78 18.96
N LEU A 177 14.24 -6.23 18.19
CA LEU A 177 15.61 -6.47 18.66
C LEU A 177 16.47 -5.21 18.57
N GLY A 178 16.12 -4.27 17.69
CA GLY A 178 16.72 -2.96 17.58
C GLY A 178 16.45 -2.14 18.84
N THR A 179 17.39 -2.16 19.79
CA THR A 179 17.47 -1.18 20.89
C THR A 179 17.80 0.18 20.28
N SER A 180 16.78 0.92 19.83
CA SER A 180 16.95 2.23 19.20
C SER A 180 17.42 3.29 20.21
N ASP A 181 18.74 3.39 20.37
CA ASP A 181 19.44 4.61 20.79
C ASP A 181 19.57 5.63 19.62
N LEU A 182 18.90 5.37 18.49
CA LEU A 182 18.89 6.23 17.32
C LEU A 182 17.69 7.20 17.40
N ASP A 183 17.97 8.36 17.97
CA ASP A 183 17.42 9.68 17.66
C ASP A 183 16.04 9.72 16.95
N GLY A 184 14.98 9.47 17.73
CA GLY A 184 13.73 10.26 17.77
C GLY A 184 12.77 10.34 16.57
N GLY A 185 13.14 10.07 15.33
CA GLY A 185 12.32 10.45 14.16
C GLY A 185 11.52 9.33 13.48
N ASP A 186 12.09 8.14 13.34
CA ASP A 186 11.62 7.17 12.32
C ASP A 186 10.84 5.96 12.84
N ALA A 187 10.61 5.87 14.16
CA ALA A 187 9.92 4.75 14.79
C ALA A 187 8.44 4.62 14.36
N GLU A 188 7.90 5.62 13.64
CA GLU A 188 6.50 5.64 13.25
C GLU A 188 6.14 5.11 11.86
N SER A 189 7.11 4.65 11.05
CA SER A 189 6.76 4.01 9.78
C SER A 189 6.38 2.54 9.97
N LEU A 190 5.21 2.14 9.46
CA LEU A 190 4.83 0.72 9.29
C LEU A 190 5.90 0.01 8.41
N PRO A 191 5.75 -1.28 8.07
CA PRO A 191 6.39 -1.86 6.90
C PRO A 191 5.55 -1.66 5.61
N PRO A 192 5.05 -0.46 5.25
CA PRO A 192 4.06 -0.34 4.18
C PRO A 192 4.66 -0.68 2.82
N ALA A 193 5.98 -0.57 2.66
CA ALA A 193 6.68 -0.95 1.44
C ALA A 193 6.54 -2.46 1.17
N THR A 194 6.72 -3.30 2.18
CA THR A 194 6.60 -4.76 2.05
C THR A 194 5.14 -5.17 1.81
N VAL A 195 4.19 -4.57 2.53
CA VAL A 195 2.76 -4.84 2.31
C VAL A 195 2.30 -4.41 0.93
N ALA A 196 2.75 -3.24 0.46
CA ALA A 196 2.46 -2.75 -0.88
C ALA A 196 3.02 -3.68 -1.96
N GLY A 197 4.25 -4.17 -1.79
CA GLY A 197 4.84 -5.17 -2.69
C GLY A 197 4.01 -6.46 -2.74
N VAL A 198 3.67 -7.03 -1.58
CA VAL A 198 2.85 -8.25 -1.48
C VAL A 198 1.47 -8.05 -2.10
N ALA A 199 0.83 -6.91 -1.86
CA ALA A 199 -0.48 -6.59 -2.41
C ALA A 199 -0.46 -6.52 -3.94
N ALA A 200 0.57 -5.88 -4.52
CA ALA A 200 0.76 -5.83 -5.96
C ALA A 200 1.03 -7.22 -6.56
N ASP A 201 1.89 -8.04 -5.92
CA ASP A 201 2.17 -9.40 -6.37
C ASP A 201 0.92 -10.29 -6.31
N LEU A 202 0.07 -10.16 -5.28
CA LEU A 202 -1.22 -10.86 -5.21
C LEU A 202 -2.14 -10.49 -6.38
N GLY A 203 -2.33 -9.19 -6.64
CA GLY A 203 -3.18 -8.71 -7.73
C GLY A 203 -2.69 -9.19 -9.10
N ALA A 204 -1.39 -9.09 -9.34
CA ALA A 204 -0.77 -9.54 -10.58
C ALA A 204 -0.84 -11.06 -10.76
N THR A 205 -0.57 -11.83 -9.69
CA THR A 205 -0.65 -13.30 -9.70
C THR A 205 -2.06 -13.78 -10.02
N ALA A 206 -3.08 -13.15 -9.44
CA ALA A 206 -4.48 -13.56 -9.61
C ALA A 206 -4.96 -13.50 -11.06
N LEU A 207 -4.44 -12.54 -11.83
CA LEU A 207 -4.76 -12.36 -13.24
C LEU A 207 -3.68 -12.92 -14.17
N GLY A 208 -2.78 -13.77 -13.66
CA GLY A 208 -1.88 -14.57 -14.47
C GLY A 208 -0.69 -13.83 -15.05
N ALA A 209 -0.28 -12.71 -14.43
CA ALA A 209 0.91 -12.00 -14.85
C ALA A 209 2.15 -12.90 -14.89
N THR A 210 3.02 -12.66 -15.87
CA THR A 210 4.34 -13.30 -15.94
C THR A 210 5.21 -12.88 -14.75
N GLU A 211 6.21 -13.70 -14.39
CA GLU A 211 7.18 -13.38 -13.33
C GLU A 211 7.80 -11.98 -13.48
N GLU A 212 8.11 -11.57 -14.72
CA GLU A 212 8.70 -10.26 -15.01
C GLU A 212 7.74 -9.12 -14.65
N ILE A 213 6.46 -9.22 -15.05
CA ILE A 213 5.43 -8.23 -14.71
C ILE A 213 5.19 -8.20 -13.20
N ARG A 214 5.13 -9.37 -12.54
CA ARG A 214 4.97 -9.48 -11.09
C ARG A 214 6.11 -8.79 -10.34
N ALA A 215 7.35 -9.10 -10.68
CA ALA A 215 8.54 -8.51 -10.06
C ALA A 215 8.62 -6.98 -10.25
N ALA A 216 8.24 -6.49 -11.44
CA ALA A 216 8.23 -5.06 -11.71
C ALA A 216 7.13 -4.32 -10.93
N LEU A 217 5.90 -4.88 -10.86
CA LEU A 217 4.80 -4.32 -10.06
C LEU A 217 5.10 -4.35 -8.56
N GLU A 218 5.70 -5.43 -8.06
CA GLU A 218 6.16 -5.53 -6.67
C GLU A 218 7.19 -4.43 -6.35
N THR A 219 8.20 -4.27 -7.21
CA THR A 219 9.28 -3.28 -7.05
C THR A 219 8.74 -1.84 -7.09
N TYR A 220 7.88 -1.55 -8.06
CA TYR A 220 7.20 -0.26 -8.17
C TYR A 220 6.42 0.07 -6.89
N SER A 221 5.59 -0.86 -6.44
CA SER A 221 4.70 -0.69 -5.30
C SER A 221 5.47 -0.52 -3.99
N ARG A 222 6.52 -1.32 -3.77
CA ARG A 222 7.42 -1.19 -2.62
C ARG A 222 8.10 0.18 -2.61
N SER A 223 8.62 0.61 -3.75
CA SER A 223 9.36 1.88 -3.86
C SER A 223 8.44 3.10 -3.69
N LEU A 224 7.24 3.06 -4.28
CA LEU A 224 6.23 4.11 -4.10
C LEU A 224 5.81 4.24 -2.64
N ALA A 225 5.48 3.13 -1.97
CA ALA A 225 5.09 3.16 -0.56
C ALA A 225 6.23 3.65 0.36
N ALA A 226 7.48 3.28 0.08
CA ALA A 226 8.64 3.81 0.80
C ALA A 226 8.79 5.33 0.61
N ALA A 227 8.67 5.84 -0.62
CA ALA A 227 8.73 7.27 -0.90
C ALA A 227 7.61 8.06 -0.19
N VAL A 228 6.39 7.50 -0.14
CA VAL A 228 5.26 8.14 0.55
C VAL A 228 5.50 8.24 2.07
N VAL A 229 6.11 7.22 2.67
CA VAL A 229 6.50 7.24 4.09
C VAL A 229 7.56 8.31 4.34
N ALA A 230 8.66 8.28 3.60
CA ALA A 230 9.78 9.20 3.79
C ALA A 230 9.32 10.67 3.76
N ARG A 231 8.41 11.00 2.84
CA ARG A 231 7.87 12.36 2.70
C ARG A 231 6.81 12.75 3.72
N SER A 232 6.18 11.78 4.38
CA SER A 232 5.20 12.07 5.42
C SER A 232 5.87 12.53 6.71
N GLY A 233 7.09 12.05 7.00
CA GLY A 233 7.87 12.46 8.17
C GLY A 233 8.43 13.89 8.12
N GLU A 234 8.68 14.43 6.92
CA GLU A 234 9.32 15.75 6.76
C GLU A 234 8.39 16.93 7.11
N THR A 235 7.08 16.73 7.06
CA THR A 235 6.09 17.83 7.17
C THR A 235 5.75 18.26 8.60
N THR A 236 6.25 17.57 9.62
CA THR A 236 5.87 17.81 11.03
C THR A 236 6.76 18.80 11.79
N ASP A 237 7.92 19.18 11.25
CA ASP A 237 8.91 19.96 12.03
C ASP A 237 8.81 21.49 11.89
N THR A 238 7.95 22.02 11.00
CA THR A 238 8.06 23.44 10.61
C THR A 238 7.11 24.43 11.31
N ASP A 239 6.11 24.00 12.09
CA ASP A 239 5.10 24.92 12.65
C ASP A 239 4.71 24.63 14.13
N ALA A 240 5.69 24.35 14.99
CA ALA A 240 5.46 24.13 16.42
C ALA A 240 5.09 25.40 17.25
N SER A 241 4.69 26.50 16.60
CA SER A 241 4.51 27.80 17.28
C SER A 241 3.05 28.17 17.59
N ASP A 242 2.06 27.53 16.99
CA ASP A 242 0.65 27.90 17.19
C ASP A 242 -0.27 26.68 17.00
N GLU A 243 -0.77 26.11 18.10
CA GLU A 243 -2.16 25.63 18.28
C GLU A 243 -2.28 24.55 19.38
N VAL A 244 -2.76 25.01 20.54
CA VAL A 244 -3.32 24.19 21.61
C VAL A 244 -4.62 23.56 21.11
N GLY A 245 -4.58 22.35 20.53
CA GLY A 245 -5.81 21.62 20.22
C GLY A 245 -5.79 20.51 19.15
N ALA A 246 -4.64 20.09 18.63
CA ALA A 246 -4.59 19.10 17.55
C ALA A 246 -4.91 17.68 18.02
N SER A 247 -6.18 17.29 17.92
CA SER A 247 -6.59 15.88 17.86
C SER A 247 -5.88 15.21 16.68
N ALA A 248 -5.25 14.07 16.93
CA ALA A 248 -4.54 13.23 15.95
C ALA A 248 -5.32 13.15 14.62
N ARG A 249 -4.83 13.86 13.60
CA ARG A 249 -5.47 13.84 12.28
C ARG A 249 -5.29 12.44 11.68
N PRO A 250 -6.33 11.88 11.04
CA PRO A 250 -6.23 10.58 10.40
C PRO A 250 -5.28 10.67 9.20
N ILE A 251 -4.16 9.97 9.33
CA ILE A 251 -3.02 9.83 8.38
C ILE A 251 -3.46 9.70 6.91
N GLY A 252 -4.63 9.10 6.63
CA GLY A 252 -5.12 8.85 5.27
C GLY A 252 -5.49 10.09 4.44
N VAL A 253 -5.97 11.19 5.04
CA VAL A 253 -6.37 12.39 4.26
C VAL A 253 -5.15 13.20 3.85
N ASP A 254 -4.20 13.35 4.75
CA ASP A 254 -2.94 14.03 4.47
C ASP A 254 -2.09 13.21 3.51
N LEU A 255 -2.15 11.87 3.58
CA LEU A 255 -1.43 11.02 2.64
C LEU A 255 -1.98 11.09 1.21
N ARG A 256 -3.30 11.12 0.98
CA ARG A 256 -3.83 11.38 -0.38
C ARG A 256 -3.42 12.77 -0.89
N ARG A 257 -3.51 13.80 -0.03
CA ARG A 257 -3.10 15.16 -0.41
C ARG A 257 -1.60 15.24 -0.63
N THR A 258 -0.78 14.49 0.12
CA THR A 258 0.67 14.39 -0.03
C THR A 258 1.01 13.61 -1.28
N VAL A 259 0.44 12.44 -1.54
CA VAL A 259 0.61 11.69 -2.79
C VAL A 259 0.23 12.56 -4.00
N VAL A 260 -0.94 13.19 -3.99
CA VAL A 260 -1.35 14.10 -5.07
C VAL A 260 -0.40 15.30 -5.16
N ARG A 261 0.04 15.91 -4.04
CA ARG A 261 0.98 17.05 -4.05
C ARG A 261 2.37 16.65 -4.51
N VAL A 262 2.90 15.52 -4.07
CA VAL A 262 4.18 14.93 -4.47
C VAL A 262 4.17 14.72 -5.98
N LEU A 263 3.11 14.10 -6.47
CA LEU A 263 2.97 13.72 -7.85
C LEU A 263 2.56 14.89 -8.75
N SER A 264 1.87 15.92 -8.22
CA SER A 264 1.51 17.16 -8.95
C SER A 264 2.58 18.26 -8.88
N ALA A 265 3.36 18.36 -7.80
CA ALA A 265 4.42 19.36 -7.65
C ALA A 265 5.62 19.08 -8.56
N THR A 266 5.72 17.85 -9.09
CA THR A 266 6.79 17.49 -10.02
C THR A 266 6.49 18.00 -11.44
N ASP A 267 5.23 18.37 -11.73
CA ASP A 267 4.79 18.94 -13.02
C ASP A 267 4.99 20.47 -13.12
N GLY A 268 5.55 21.10 -12.08
CA GLY A 268 5.50 22.55 -11.91
C GLY A 268 6.73 23.19 -11.26
N ILE A 269 7.93 22.62 -11.39
CA ILE A 269 9.17 23.37 -11.06
C ILE A 269 9.38 24.45 -12.13
N ARG A 270 8.60 25.53 -12.05
CA ARG A 270 9.07 26.84 -12.47
C ARG A 270 10.09 27.27 -11.44
N LEU A 271 11.36 27.27 -11.85
CA LEU A 271 12.45 27.96 -11.16
C LEU A 271 11.96 29.34 -10.71
N PRO A 272 11.98 29.67 -9.40
CA PRO A 272 11.79 31.04 -9.00
C PRO A 272 12.95 31.84 -9.59
N ALA A 273 12.58 32.79 -10.45
CA ALA A 273 13.50 33.78 -10.98
C ALA A 273 14.22 34.45 -9.81
N GLU A 274 15.53 34.59 -10.00
CA GLU A 274 16.50 35.10 -9.04
C GLU A 274 15.98 36.29 -8.23
N GLN A 275 16.00 36.14 -6.91
CA GLN A 275 16.31 37.27 -6.03
C GLN A 275 16.74 36.83 -4.64
N SER A 276 17.95 37.28 -4.29
CA SER A 276 18.48 37.51 -2.94
C SER A 276 19.29 36.38 -2.30
N THR A 277 20.59 36.44 -2.59
CA THR A 277 21.73 36.25 -1.66
C THR A 277 21.37 35.78 -0.24
N SER A 278 21.52 34.48 0.00
CA SER A 278 21.65 33.92 1.36
C SER A 278 22.90 33.06 1.42
N THR A 279 23.73 33.36 2.41
CA THR A 279 25.01 32.71 2.73
C THR A 279 24.84 31.21 2.93
N VAL A 280 25.41 30.43 2.01
CA VAL A 280 25.49 28.96 2.07
C VAL A 280 26.50 28.56 3.14
N VAL A 281 26.04 27.86 4.17
CA VAL A 281 26.88 27.04 5.05
C VAL A 281 27.11 25.71 4.33
N PRO A 282 28.35 25.32 4.00
CA PRO A 282 28.64 24.02 3.40
C PRO A 282 28.73 22.96 4.50
N GLY A 283 27.88 21.93 4.47
CA GLY A 283 28.04 20.77 5.35
C GLY A 283 26.83 19.86 5.59
N ALA A 284 25.62 20.20 5.14
CA ALA A 284 24.46 19.31 5.24
C ALA A 284 24.10 18.80 3.83
N GLU A 285 24.44 17.55 3.55
CA GLU A 285 23.80 16.79 2.45
C GLU A 285 22.27 16.83 2.68
N PRO A 286 21.47 17.27 1.71
CA PRO A 286 20.03 17.38 1.91
C PRO A 286 19.42 15.99 2.05
N ALA A 287 18.63 15.77 3.10
CA ALA A 287 17.85 14.56 3.38
C ALA A 287 16.81 14.18 2.28
N ASN A 288 16.84 14.86 1.13
CA ASN A 288 16.00 14.61 -0.04
C ASN A 288 16.45 13.40 -0.88
N SER A 289 17.65 12.84 -0.63
CA SER A 289 18.22 11.75 -1.45
C SER A 289 17.39 10.46 -1.43
N ASP A 290 16.81 10.13 -0.29
CA ASP A 290 16.24 8.79 -0.08
C ASP A 290 14.88 8.65 -0.79
N GLY A 291 14.05 9.68 -0.70
CA GLY A 291 12.77 9.74 -1.42
C GLY A 291 12.96 9.79 -2.94
N GLU A 292 13.95 10.54 -3.43
CA GLU A 292 14.27 10.63 -4.86
C GLU A 292 14.79 9.29 -5.42
N CYS A 293 15.66 8.59 -4.68
CA CYS A 293 16.13 7.26 -5.06
C CYS A 293 14.98 6.25 -5.19
N HIS A 294 14.01 6.27 -4.27
CA HIS A 294 12.83 5.41 -4.36
C HIS A 294 11.94 5.74 -5.57
N LEU A 295 11.77 7.02 -5.91
CA LEU A 295 11.01 7.42 -7.10
C LEU A 295 11.74 7.04 -8.40
N GLU A 296 13.06 7.14 -8.44
CA GLU A 296 13.86 6.69 -9.59
C GLU A 296 13.70 5.19 -9.81
N ARG A 297 13.81 4.37 -8.74
CA ARG A 297 13.55 2.93 -8.81
C ARG A 297 12.13 2.61 -9.28
N ALA A 298 11.13 3.39 -8.83
CA ALA A 298 9.76 3.24 -9.31
C ALA A 298 9.63 3.52 -10.81
N ARG A 299 10.33 4.54 -11.34
CA ARG A 299 10.36 4.84 -12.78
C ARG A 299 11.05 3.75 -13.59
N GLU A 300 12.17 3.23 -13.12
CA GLU A 300 12.86 2.10 -13.76
C GLU A 300 11.96 0.86 -13.87
N ALA A 301 11.20 0.57 -12.81
CA ALA A 301 10.22 -0.52 -12.79
C ALA A 301 9.08 -0.30 -13.80
N VAL A 302 8.60 0.92 -13.95
CA VAL A 302 7.60 1.28 -14.97
C VAL A 302 8.17 1.11 -16.38
N ALA A 303 9.40 1.56 -16.64
CA ALA A 303 10.06 1.34 -17.92
C ALA A 303 10.28 -0.15 -18.22
N ALA A 304 10.45 -1.00 -17.19
CA ALA A 304 10.48 -2.45 -17.34
C ALA A 304 9.10 -3.02 -17.73
N LEU A 305 8.03 -2.55 -17.11
CA LEU A 305 6.66 -2.94 -17.45
C LEU A 305 6.31 -2.60 -18.89
N GLU A 306 6.66 -1.40 -19.37
CA GLU A 306 6.43 -1.00 -20.76
C GLU A 306 7.11 -1.95 -21.75
N ARG A 307 8.37 -2.31 -21.48
CA ARG A 307 9.11 -3.28 -22.31
C ARG A 307 8.49 -4.68 -22.31
N ALA A 308 7.92 -5.10 -21.18
CA ALA A 308 7.27 -6.41 -21.05
C ALA A 308 5.88 -6.45 -21.71
N VAL A 309 5.16 -5.33 -21.72
CA VAL A 309 3.80 -5.21 -22.28
C VAL A 309 3.79 -5.01 -23.79
N ASP A 310 4.87 -4.47 -24.39
CA ASP A 310 4.99 -4.29 -25.84
C ASP A 310 5.70 -5.48 -26.53
N PRO A 311 4.97 -6.49 -27.04
CA PRO A 311 5.59 -7.66 -27.69
C PRO A 311 6.27 -7.31 -29.02
N GLU A 312 5.90 -6.21 -29.69
CA GLU A 312 6.52 -5.79 -30.95
C GLU A 312 7.95 -5.25 -30.74
N VAL A 313 8.23 -4.61 -29.60
CA VAL A 313 9.58 -4.14 -29.25
C VAL A 313 10.48 -5.30 -28.84
N THR A 314 9.94 -6.30 -28.13
CA THR A 314 10.67 -7.51 -27.75
C THR A 314 10.93 -8.42 -28.96
N ALA A 315 9.96 -8.55 -29.87
CA ALA A 315 10.13 -9.30 -31.13
C ALA A 315 11.14 -8.62 -32.07
N ALA A 316 11.17 -7.28 -32.16
CA ALA A 316 12.15 -6.56 -32.97
C ALA A 316 13.58 -6.63 -32.39
N SER A 317 13.73 -6.57 -31.06
CA SER A 317 15.03 -6.68 -30.39
C SER A 317 15.61 -8.09 -30.49
N THR A 318 14.76 -9.12 -30.39
CA THR A 318 15.17 -10.52 -30.57
C THR A 318 15.36 -10.90 -32.04
N ALA A 319 14.59 -10.32 -32.97
CA ALA A 319 14.81 -10.48 -34.42
C ALA A 319 16.12 -9.84 -34.89
N SER A 320 16.55 -8.73 -34.27
CA SER A 320 17.88 -8.14 -34.53
C SER A 320 19.03 -9.02 -34.01
N ALA A 321 18.79 -9.83 -32.97
CA ALA A 321 19.73 -10.84 -32.48
C ALA A 321 19.65 -12.19 -33.24
N SER A 322 18.58 -12.43 -34.01
CA SER A 322 18.31 -13.71 -34.69
C SER A 322 18.13 -13.60 -36.21
N ALA A 323 18.55 -12.49 -36.81
CA ALA A 323 18.66 -12.32 -38.27
C ALA A 323 19.79 -13.21 -38.85
N SER A 324 19.54 -14.51 -38.85
CA SER A 324 20.15 -15.57 -39.66
C SER A 324 19.18 -16.77 -39.71
N ALA A 325 17.88 -16.54 -39.95
CA ALA A 325 16.96 -17.60 -40.39
C ALA A 325 15.66 -17.03 -41.00
N SER A 326 15.69 -16.91 -42.32
CA SER A 326 14.63 -17.18 -43.32
C SER A 326 13.15 -16.83 -43.07
N ALA A 327 12.62 -16.09 -44.05
CA ALA A 327 11.28 -15.56 -44.21
C ALA A 327 10.13 -16.58 -44.28
N SER A 328 8.98 -16.18 -43.74
CA SER A 328 7.65 -16.64 -44.16
C SER A 328 6.63 -15.52 -43.92
N GLU A 329 6.05 -15.01 -45.00
CA GLU A 329 5.01 -13.98 -45.00
C GLU A 329 3.69 -14.51 -44.42
N ALA A 330 3.12 -13.82 -43.43
CA ALA A 330 1.76 -14.04 -42.95
C ALA A 330 1.02 -12.70 -42.89
N ARG A 331 -0.22 -12.72 -43.40
CA ARG A 331 -1.09 -11.59 -43.73
C ARG A 331 -1.51 -10.79 -42.48
N ASP A 332 -1.29 -9.47 -42.54
CA ASP A 332 -1.84 -8.46 -41.62
C ASP A 332 -3.33 -8.20 -41.90
N ASP A 333 -4.17 -8.30 -40.86
CA ASP A 333 -5.56 -7.82 -40.85
C ASP A 333 -5.66 -6.55 -39.98
N PRO A 334 -5.88 -5.35 -40.56
CA PRO A 334 -5.76 -4.07 -39.86
C PRO A 334 -6.99 -3.65 -39.03
N ARG A 335 -7.91 -4.57 -38.69
CA ARG A 335 -9.19 -4.21 -38.04
C ARG A 335 -9.29 -4.48 -36.54
N ILE A 336 -8.23 -5.01 -35.91
CA ILE A 336 -8.16 -5.23 -34.45
C ILE A 336 -7.00 -4.42 -33.85
N ARG A 337 -6.95 -3.13 -34.15
CA ARG A 337 -6.15 -2.15 -33.38
C ARG A 337 -7.10 -1.04 -32.96
N GLY A 338 -8.00 -1.37 -32.02
CA GLY A 338 -8.73 -0.35 -31.28
C GLY A 338 -7.77 0.32 -30.30
N ASP A 339 -7.88 1.64 -30.18
CA ASP A 339 -7.07 2.53 -29.32
C ASP A 339 -6.83 1.94 -27.92
N LEU A 340 -5.73 1.22 -27.73
CA LEU A 340 -5.22 0.86 -26.41
C LEU A 340 -4.41 2.05 -25.92
N GLU A 341 -5.04 2.97 -25.17
CA GLU A 341 -4.33 4.01 -24.40
C GLU A 341 -3.16 3.37 -23.65
N SER A 342 -1.97 4.01 -23.68
CA SER A 342 -0.77 3.42 -23.07
C SER A 342 -1.02 3.10 -21.59
N PRO A 343 -0.41 2.03 -21.04
CA PRO A 343 -0.54 1.69 -19.62
C PRO A 343 -0.25 2.89 -18.69
N LEU A 344 0.70 3.75 -19.07
CA LEU A 344 0.99 5.02 -18.39
C LEU A 344 -0.21 5.97 -18.32
N VAL A 345 -0.89 6.22 -19.44
CA VAL A 345 -2.05 7.14 -19.50
C VAL A 345 -3.20 6.61 -18.62
N ARG A 346 -3.34 5.30 -18.49
CA ARG A 346 -4.36 4.66 -17.65
C ARG A 346 -3.98 4.64 -16.17
N LEU A 347 -2.72 4.36 -15.85
CA LEU A 347 -2.17 4.49 -14.51
C LEU A 347 -2.32 5.94 -14.04
N GLU A 348 -2.05 6.90 -14.93
CA GLU A 348 -2.25 8.34 -14.73
C GLU A 348 -3.70 8.68 -14.45
N ARG A 349 -4.65 8.13 -15.22
CA ARG A 349 -6.08 8.34 -14.98
C ARG A 349 -6.58 7.71 -13.67
N ALA A 350 -6.12 6.51 -13.33
CA ALA A 350 -6.53 5.77 -12.13
C ALA A 350 -5.99 6.38 -10.84
N THR A 351 -4.72 6.80 -10.86
CA THR A 351 -4.04 7.43 -9.72
C THR A 351 -4.20 8.95 -9.68
N ARG A 352 -4.65 9.55 -10.79
CA ARG A 352 -4.66 11.01 -11.07
C ARG A 352 -3.25 11.63 -11.02
N VAL A 353 -2.27 10.94 -11.60
CA VAL A 353 -0.85 11.28 -11.56
C VAL A 353 -0.29 11.42 -12.98
N PRO A 354 0.13 12.61 -13.42
CA PRO A 354 0.65 12.77 -14.76
C PRO A 354 2.01 12.10 -14.97
N PHE A 355 2.13 11.23 -15.99
CA PHE A 355 3.39 10.61 -16.41
C PHE A 355 3.84 11.23 -17.74
N GLY A 356 4.17 12.52 -17.74
CA GLY A 356 4.61 13.21 -18.94
C GLY A 356 5.94 12.68 -19.47
N THR A 357 5.98 12.15 -20.69
CA THR A 357 7.23 11.99 -21.44
C THR A 357 7.73 13.39 -21.78
N GLY A 358 8.75 13.87 -21.08
CA GLY A 358 9.39 15.15 -21.33
C GLY A 358 10.04 15.21 -22.71
N ASN A 359 9.23 15.45 -23.76
CA ASN A 359 9.70 15.94 -25.05
C ASN A 359 9.55 17.46 -25.05
N GLY A 360 10.39 18.12 -24.24
CA GLY A 360 10.72 19.52 -24.45
C GLY A 360 11.82 19.59 -25.51
N ASN A 361 11.43 19.84 -26.77
CA ASN A 361 12.34 20.37 -27.76
C ASN A 361 12.19 21.91 -27.73
N PRO A 362 13.29 22.68 -27.77
CA PRO A 362 13.32 24.12 -27.49
C PRO A 362 12.57 24.99 -28.50
#